data_AF-A0A4Q8M687-F1
#
_entry.id   AF-A0A4Q8M687-F1
#
_cell.length_a   1.000
_cell.length_b   1.000
_cell.length_c   1.000
_cell.angle_alpha   90.00
_cell.angle_beta   90.00
_cell.angle_gamma   90.00
#
_symmetry.space_group_name_H-M   'P 1'
#
loop_
_entity.id
_entity.type
_entity.pdbx_description
1 polymer ?
#
loop_
_entity_poly.entity_id
_entity_poly.type
_entity_poly.pdbx_seq_one_letter_code
_entity_poly.pdbx_strand_id
1 'polypeptide(L)' 'MTLTRQALDAALDRLERDVAEWVAHLREPRIFRKQFDALCADIVSQASPEDAEHAQGRIRVILARHAPGSERQT' A
#
# COMPACT_ATOMS: atom_id res chain seq x y z
N MET A 1 9.32 4.52 17.85
CA MET A 1 8.97 3.12 18.16
C MET A 1 8.63 2.47 16.83
N THR A 2 9.33 1.39 16.47
CA THR A 2 9.05 0.64 15.24
C THR A 2 7.94 -0.38 15.49
N LEU A 3 7.13 -0.66 14.48
CA LEU A 3 6.11 -1.70 14.53
C LEU A 3 6.77 -3.08 14.58
N THR A 4 6.13 -4.01 15.29
CA THR A 4 6.46 -5.42 15.17
C THR A 4 5.99 -5.94 13.81
N ARG A 5 6.60 -7.02 13.31
CA ARG A 5 6.21 -7.64 12.04
C ARG A 5 4.71 -7.95 11.95
N GLN A 6 4.12 -8.47 13.03
CA GLN A 6 2.68 -8.75 13.09
C GLN A 6 1.82 -7.47 12.99
N ALA A 7 2.22 -6.39 13.66
CA ALA A 7 1.50 -5.11 13.59
C ALA A 7 1.64 -4.46 12.21
N LEU A 8 2.81 -4.61 11.59
CA LEU A 8 3.07 -4.16 10.22
C LEU A 8 2.22 -4.93 9.20
N ASP A 9 2.17 -6.26 9.27
CA ASP A 9 1.30 -7.07 8.42
C ASP A 9 -0.18 -6.70 8.62
N ALA A 10 -0.63 -6.46 9.85
CA ALA A 10 -2.00 -5.99 10.11
C ALA A 10 -2.29 -4.61 9.50
N ALA A 11 -1.32 -3.68 9.52
CA ALA A 11 -1.43 -2.38 8.87
C ALA A 11 -1.50 -2.51 7.34
N LEU A 12 -0.72 -3.41 6.75
CA LEU A 12 -0.73 -3.68 5.30
C LEU A 12 -2.03 -4.37 4.85
N ASP A 13 -2.56 -5.31 5.64
CA ASP A 13 -3.86 -5.93 5.39
C ASP A 13 -5.01 -4.91 5.47
N ARG A 14 -4.92 -3.95 6.40
CA ARG A 14 -5.86 -2.83 6.44
C ARG A 14 -5.73 -1.95 5.20
N LEU A 15 -4.51 -1.61 4.80
CA LEU A 15 -4.24 -0.84 3.59
C LEU A 15 -4.84 -1.52 2.35
N GLU A 16 -4.71 -2.84 2.20
CA GLU A 16 -5.28 -3.59 1.06
C GLU A 16 -6.81 -3.48 1.02
N ARG A 17 -7.49 -3.60 2.16
CA ARG A 17 -8.96 -3.42 2.24
C ARG A 17 -9.40 -2.01 1.88
N ASP A 18 -8.73 -1.01 2.46
CA ASP A 18 -9.06 0.40 2.22
C ASP A 18 -8.84 0.74 0.74
N VAL A 19 -7.76 0.24 0.13
CA VAL A 19 -7.47 0.42 -1.29
C VAL A 19 -8.51 -0.23 -2.20
N ALA A 20 -8.95 -1.46 -1.89
CA ALA A 20 -9.98 -2.14 -2.66
C ALA A 20 -11.30 -1.34 -2.67
N GLU A 21 -11.70 -0.81 -1.51
CA GLU A 21 -12.89 0.05 -1.39
C GLU A 21 -12.70 1.37 -2.14
N TRP A 22 -11.56 2.03 -1.97
CA TRP A 22 -11.28 3.30 -2.64
C TRP A 22 -11.33 3.15 -4.15
N VAL A 23 -10.71 2.10 -4.70
CA VAL A 23 -10.67 1.85 -6.15
C VAL A 23 -12.07 1.64 -6.70
N ALA A 24 -12.96 0.99 -5.96
CA ALA A 24 -14.36 0.83 -6.36
C ALA A 24 -15.13 2.17 -6.47
N HIS A 25 -14.69 3.20 -5.74
CA HIS A 25 -15.33 4.52 -5.69
C HIS A 25 -14.53 5.64 -6.36
N LEU A 26 -13.33 5.34 -6.87
CA LEU A 26 -12.40 6.32 -7.42
C LEU A 26 -12.84 6.77 -8.83
N ARG A 27 -13.17 8.06 -8.94
CA ARG A 27 -13.46 8.71 -10.24
C ARG A 27 -12.19 9.19 -10.95
N GLU A 28 -11.10 9.43 -10.21
CA GLU A 28 -9.84 9.97 -10.75
C GLU A 28 -8.61 9.19 -10.25
N PRO A 29 -7.92 8.45 -11.14
CA PRO A 29 -6.76 7.62 -10.77
C PRO A 29 -5.57 8.41 -10.20
N ARG A 30 -5.47 9.70 -10.50
CA ARG A 30 -4.35 10.56 -10.03
C ARG A 30 -4.43 10.86 -8.54
N ILE A 31 -5.64 10.96 -7.98
CA ILE A 31 -5.86 11.23 -6.55
C ILE A 31 -5.52 9.99 -5.72
N PHE A 32 -5.88 8.81 -6.23
CA PHE A 32 -5.52 7.51 -5.64
C PHE A 32 -4.04 7.42 -5.33
N ARG A 33 -3.20 7.66 -6.35
CA ARG A 33 -1.77 7.42 -6.23
C ARG A 33 -1.13 8.28 -5.14
N LYS A 34 -1.50 9.56 -5.06
CA LYS A 34 -0.97 10.47 -4.05
C LYS A 34 -1.34 10.05 -2.62
N GLN A 35 -2.61 9.65 -2.40
CA GLN A 35 -3.06 9.18 -1.09
C GLN A 35 -2.44 7.84 -0.72
N PHE A 36 -2.34 6.92 -1.69
CA PHE A 36 -1.71 5.62 -1.50
C PHE A 36 -0.23 5.74 -1.13
N ASP A 37 0.55 6.54 -1.88
CA ASP A 37 1.97 6.77 -1.59
C ASP A 37 2.18 7.39 -0.20
N ALA A 38 1.31 8.33 0.22
CA ALA A 38 1.38 8.92 1.56
C ALA A 38 1.15 7.89 2.68
N LEU A 39 0.13 7.03 2.53
CA LEU A 39 -0.11 5.95 3.50
C LEU A 39 1.02 4.92 3.54
N CYS A 40 1.55 4.56 2.37
CA CYS A 40 2.68 3.64 2.28
C CYS A 40 3.93 4.21 2.95
N ALA A 41 4.22 5.50 2.74
CA ALA A 41 5.34 6.18 3.37
C ALA A 41 5.21 6.19 4.90
N ASP A 42 4.00 6.42 5.41
CA ASP A 42 3.72 6.36 6.85
C ASP A 42 3.95 4.96 7.44
N ILE A 43 3.43 3.92 6.77
CA ILE A 43 3.62 2.51 7.19
C ILE A 43 5.09 2.11 7.14
N VAL A 44 5.80 2.45 6.07
CA VAL A 44 7.24 2.13 5.91
C VAL A 44 8.10 2.92 6.90
N SER A 45 7.74 4.17 7.21
CA SER A 45 8.45 4.97 8.22
C SER A 45 8.31 4.40 9.63
N GLN A 46 7.28 3.60 9.89
CA GLN A 46 7.06 2.91 11.15
C GLN A 46 7.63 1.49 11.17
N ALA A 47 8.00 0.93 10.01
CA ALA A 47 8.61 -0.39 9.92
C ALA A 47 10.05 -0.38 10.45
N SER A 48 10.48 -1.48 11.04
CA SER A 48 11.90 -1.70 11.33
C SER A 48 12.68 -1.85 10.02
N PRO A 49 13.99 -1.51 9.98
CA PRO A 49 14.81 -1.64 8.77
C PRO A 49 14.80 -3.05 8.17
N GLU A 50 14.76 -4.06 9.03
CA GLU A 50 14.70 -5.50 8.67
C GLU A 50 13.36 -5.89 8.01
N ASP A 51 12.30 -5.13 8.29
CA ASP A 51 10.96 -5.36 7.76
C ASP A 51 10.62 -4.45 6.57
N ALA A 52 11.48 -3.47 6.26
CA ALA A 52 11.25 -2.49 5.20
C ALA A 52 11.11 -3.17 3.82
N GLU A 53 11.95 -4.17 3.52
CA GLU A 53 11.85 -4.94 2.28
C GLU A 53 10.54 -5.73 2.19
N HIS A 54 10.07 -6.30 3.30
CA HIS A 54 8.78 -7.01 3.34
C HIS A 54 7.61 -6.05 3.11
N ALA A 55 7.61 -4.90 3.79
CA ALA A 55 6.58 -3.88 3.60
C ALA A 55 6.53 -3.42 2.15
N GLN A 56 7.68 -3.11 1.55
CA GLN A 56 7.77 -2.71 0.14
C GLN A 56 7.27 -3.81 -0.81
N GLY A 57 7.61 -5.07 -0.55
CA GLY A 57 7.12 -6.22 -1.32
C GLY A 57 5.59 -6.32 -1.29
N ARG A 58 4.99 -6.27 -0.09
CA ARG A 58 3.53 -6.29 0.08
C ARG A 58 2.85 -5.10 -0.59
N ILE A 59 3.39 -3.89 -0.44
CA ILE A 59 2.88 -2.67 -1.08
C ILE A 59 2.84 -2.81 -2.61
N ARG A 60 3.90 -3.36 -3.21
CA ARG A 60 3.93 -3.63 -4.67
C ARG A 60 2.86 -4.64 -5.09
N VAL A 61 2.62 -5.68 -4.31
CA VAL A 61 1.55 -6.67 -4.58
C VAL A 61 0.17 -6.02 -4.50
N ILE A 62 -0.09 -5.19 -3.48
CA ILE A 62 -1.35 -4.46 -3.32
C ILE A 62 -1.59 -3.54 -4.52
N LEU A 63 -0.56 -2.79 -4.95
CA LEU A 63 -0.62 -1.95 -6.15
C LEU A 63 -0.91 -2.77 -7.42
N ALA A 64 -0.21 -3.89 -7.62
CA ALA A 64 -0.41 -4.71 -8.81
C ALA A 64 -1.84 -5.29 -8.87
N ARG A 65 -2.43 -5.63 -7.73
CA ARG A 65 -3.79 -6.18 -7.63
C ARG A 65 -4.89 -5.14 -7.82
N HIS A 66 -4.72 -3.95 -7.27
CA HIS A 66 -5.81 -2.99 -7.12
C HIS A 66 -5.64 -1.69 -7.91
N ALA A 67 -4.44 -1.33 -8.36
CA ALA A 67 -4.25 -0.03 -9.01
C ALA A 67 -4.96 0.02 -10.38
N PRO A 68 -5.84 1.02 -10.60
CA PRO A 68 -6.48 1.22 -11.90
C PRO A 68 -5.41 1.67 -12.92
N GLY A 69 -5.05 0.76 -13.84
CA GLY A 69 -4.04 1.00 -14.88
C GLY A 69 -2.72 0.23 -14.75
N SER A 70 -2.61 -0.78 -13.88
CA SER A 70 -1.44 -1.70 -13.90
C SER A 70 -1.35 -2.52 -15.21
N GLU A 71 -2.43 -2.64 -15.97
CA GLU A 71 -2.39 -3.12 -17.35
C GLU A 71 -2.22 -1.92 -18.29
N ARG A 72 -0.99 -1.75 -18.82
CA ARG A 72 -0.59 -1.10 -20.10
C ARG A 72 0.78 -0.42 -19.95
N GLN A 73 1.82 -1.21 -19.70
CA GLN A 73 3.18 -0.89 -20.13
C GLN A 73 3.81 -2.18 -20.68
N THR A 74 3.43 -2.53 -21.91
CA THR A 74 4.19 -3.42 -22.80
C THR A 74 4.67 -2.58 -23.97
#